data_AF-A0A4R6EJL8-F1
#
_entry.id   AF-A0A4R6EJL8-F1
#
_cell.length_a   1.000
_cell.length_b   1.000
_cell.length_c   1.000
_cell.angle_alpha   90.00
_cell.angle_beta   90.00
_cell.angle_gamma   90.00
#
_symmetry.space_group_name_H-M   'P 1'
#
loop_
_entity.id
_entity.type
_entity.pdbx_description
1 polymer ?
#
loop_
_entity_poly.entity_id
_entity_poly.type
_entity_poly.pdbx_seq_one_letter_code
_entity_poly.pdbx_strand_id
1 'polypeptide(L)'
;MVQADLNDVGSLVKAMGGIEKIYFATPLVPNMVELSSSIIRAAKSAGVKHLVKLSGGGAEIDLDALAKWHRAVEKEMEQSGIAYTFLRSNSFMQNLSKFNSHTIRDHGAFYAPHGDGKSAYIDARDIAQVGYRILTEEGHQNKAYYLSGPEALSGAEIANILSSATGKIIKYVDVPVEAARASMQGAGMSAQIVEGLLEHYQVMKLGYTAQVSSAVEEINGQKATCFEDFAQAEKEAFVG
;
A
#
# COMPACT_ATOMS: atom_id res chain seq x y z
N MET A 1 -11.11 -22.24 -0.58
CA MET A 1 -10.26 -21.47 -1.49
C MET A 1 -10.62 -21.87 -2.92
N VAL A 2 -10.82 -20.91 -3.82
CA VAL A 2 -11.07 -21.14 -5.26
C VAL A 2 -9.86 -20.63 -6.03
N GLN A 3 -9.44 -21.34 -7.09
CA GLN A 3 -8.31 -20.93 -7.92
C GLN A 3 -8.81 -20.13 -9.13
N ALA A 4 -8.16 -19.00 -9.43
CA ALA A 4 -8.38 -18.20 -10.62
C ALA A 4 -7.08 -17.50 -11.05
N ASP A 5 -6.99 -17.10 -12.32
CA ASP A 5 -5.88 -16.35 -12.89
C ASP A 5 -6.37 -14.94 -13.27
N LEU A 6 -5.63 -13.90 -12.83
CA LEU A 6 -5.96 -12.52 -13.14
C LEU A 6 -5.88 -12.19 -14.64
N ASN A 7 -5.17 -13.02 -15.42
CA ASN A 7 -5.10 -12.92 -16.88
C ASN A 7 -6.25 -13.65 -17.60
N ASP A 8 -7.03 -14.48 -16.90
CA ASP A 8 -8.17 -15.21 -17.44
C ASP A 8 -9.48 -14.73 -16.79
N VAL A 9 -10.16 -13.80 -17.47
CA VAL A 9 -11.47 -13.27 -17.07
C VAL A 9 -12.50 -14.38 -16.86
N GLY A 10 -12.47 -15.45 -17.66
CA GLY A 10 -13.42 -16.56 -17.53
C GLY A 10 -13.21 -17.35 -16.23
N SER A 11 -11.95 -17.53 -15.82
CA SER A 11 -11.62 -18.13 -14.51
C SER A 11 -12.10 -17.26 -13.35
N LEU A 12 -11.96 -15.93 -13.46
CA LEU A 12 -12.42 -14.98 -12.45
C LEU A 12 -13.94 -14.97 -12.34
N VAL A 13 -14.68 -14.96 -13.45
CA VAL A 13 -16.15 -15.02 -13.44
C VAL A 13 -16.65 -16.26 -12.70
N LYS A 14 -16.03 -17.43 -12.97
CA LYS A 14 -16.36 -18.67 -12.27
C LYS A 14 -16.09 -18.56 -10.76
N ALA A 15 -14.95 -17.99 -10.38
CA ALA A 15 -14.58 -17.82 -8.98
C ALA A 15 -15.47 -16.82 -8.22
N MET A 16 -16.06 -15.85 -8.92
CA MET A 16 -16.95 -14.83 -8.35
C MET A 16 -18.43 -15.24 -8.33
N GLY A 17 -18.77 -16.45 -8.78
CA GLY A 17 -20.15 -16.94 -8.79
C GLY A 17 -20.79 -16.92 -7.40
N GLY A 18 -21.88 -16.16 -7.25
CA GLY A 18 -22.61 -16.03 -5.97
C GLY A 18 -21.96 -15.05 -4.97
N ILE A 19 -20.90 -14.34 -5.35
CA ILE A 19 -20.24 -13.33 -4.50
C ILE A 19 -20.88 -11.95 -4.69
N GLU A 20 -21.27 -11.31 -3.59
CA GLU A 20 -21.91 -9.99 -3.64
C GLU A 20 -20.93 -8.81 -3.52
N LYS A 21 -19.91 -8.95 -2.67
CA LYS A 21 -18.91 -7.90 -2.41
C LYS A 21 -17.51 -8.49 -2.54
N ILE A 22 -16.60 -7.76 -3.19
CA ILE A 22 -15.20 -8.19 -3.41
C ILE A 22 -14.26 -7.13 -2.88
N TYR A 23 -13.29 -7.55 -2.07
CA TYR A 23 -12.08 -6.79 -1.82
C TYR A 23 -10.98 -7.29 -2.74
N PHE A 24 -10.22 -6.38 -3.36
CA PHE A 24 -9.04 -6.75 -4.12
C PHE A 24 -7.86 -5.79 -3.91
N ALA A 25 -6.67 -6.39 -3.92
CA ALA A 25 -5.38 -5.71 -4.01
C ALA A 25 -4.63 -6.31 -5.20
N THR A 26 -4.14 -5.46 -6.09
CA THR A 26 -3.41 -5.90 -7.28
C THR A 26 -1.92 -5.79 -7.02
N PRO A 27 -1.09 -6.79 -7.39
CA PRO A 27 0.35 -6.71 -7.22
C PRO A 27 0.93 -5.51 -7.99
N LEU A 28 2.01 -4.93 -7.46
CA LEU A 28 2.77 -3.87 -8.13
C LEU A 28 3.61 -4.48 -9.26
N VAL A 29 3.02 -4.58 -10.44
CA VAL A 29 3.63 -5.10 -11.67
C VAL A 29 3.31 -4.18 -12.85
N PRO A 30 4.10 -4.20 -13.95
CA PRO A 30 3.89 -3.30 -15.08
C PRO A 30 2.48 -3.31 -15.67
N ASN A 31 1.81 -4.47 -15.65
CA ASN A 31 0.45 -4.66 -16.15
C ASN A 31 -0.64 -4.61 -15.04
N MET A 32 -0.37 -3.93 -13.92
CA MET A 32 -1.30 -3.83 -12.78
C MET A 32 -2.68 -3.30 -13.21
N VAL A 33 -2.73 -2.35 -14.14
CA VAL A 33 -3.99 -1.78 -14.63
C VAL A 33 -4.80 -2.86 -15.36
N GLU A 34 -4.20 -3.59 -16.29
CA GLU A 34 -4.86 -4.66 -17.06
C GLU A 34 -5.35 -5.81 -16.17
N LEU A 35 -4.56 -6.20 -15.16
CA LEU A 35 -4.97 -7.23 -14.20
C LEU A 35 -6.18 -6.75 -13.39
N SER A 36 -6.19 -5.49 -12.97
CA SER A 36 -7.32 -4.90 -12.24
C SER A 36 -8.57 -4.77 -13.13
N SER A 37 -8.40 -4.37 -14.40
CA SER A 37 -9.49 -4.33 -15.38
C SER A 37 -10.11 -5.72 -15.59
N SER A 38 -9.32 -6.78 -15.52
CA SER A 38 -9.82 -8.15 -15.62
C SER A 38 -10.70 -8.53 -14.42
N ILE A 39 -10.34 -8.09 -13.20
CA ILE A 39 -11.19 -8.22 -12.01
C ILE A 39 -12.51 -7.46 -12.19
N ILE A 40 -12.47 -6.21 -12.65
CA ILE A 40 -13.67 -5.36 -12.81
C ILE A 40 -14.63 -5.95 -13.85
N ARG A 41 -14.10 -6.39 -15.01
CA ARG A 41 -14.89 -7.06 -16.05
C ARG A 41 -15.53 -8.34 -15.52
N ALA A 42 -14.76 -9.17 -14.82
CA ALA A 42 -15.28 -10.41 -14.25
C ALA A 42 -16.36 -10.16 -13.19
N ALA A 43 -16.15 -9.18 -12.31
CA ALA A 43 -17.11 -8.79 -11.28
C ALA A 43 -18.43 -8.31 -11.90
N LYS A 44 -18.36 -7.50 -12.97
CA LYS A 44 -19.53 -7.06 -13.73
C LYS A 44 -20.29 -8.24 -14.32
N SER A 45 -19.59 -9.16 -14.98
CA SER A 45 -20.19 -10.36 -15.58
C SER A 45 -20.78 -11.33 -14.55
N ALA A 46 -20.17 -11.44 -13.37
CA ALA A 46 -20.65 -12.28 -12.28
C ALA A 46 -21.80 -11.63 -11.46
N GLY A 47 -22.11 -10.35 -11.72
CA GLY A 47 -23.19 -9.64 -11.06
C GLY A 47 -22.87 -9.16 -9.64
N VAL A 48 -21.58 -9.02 -9.31
CA VAL A 48 -21.07 -8.46 -8.04
C VAL A 48 -21.67 -7.06 -7.83
N LYS A 49 -22.01 -6.75 -6.58
CA LYS A 49 -22.72 -5.51 -6.20
C LYS A 49 -21.79 -4.43 -5.69
N HIS A 50 -20.65 -4.80 -5.10
CA HIS A 50 -19.72 -3.85 -4.50
C HIS A 50 -18.25 -4.29 -4.67
N LEU A 51 -17.41 -3.36 -5.13
CA LEU A 51 -15.96 -3.54 -5.21
C LEU A 51 -15.23 -2.63 -4.22
N VAL A 52 -14.40 -3.21 -3.36
CA VAL A 52 -13.49 -2.51 -2.45
C VAL A 52 -12.07 -2.69 -2.97
N LYS A 53 -11.41 -1.58 -3.33
CA LYS A 53 -10.06 -1.61 -3.88
C LYS A 53 -9.05 -1.06 -2.89
N LEU A 54 -7.98 -1.82 -2.65
CA LEU A 54 -6.75 -1.24 -2.13
C LEU A 54 -6.12 -0.35 -3.20
N SER A 55 -6.12 0.95 -2.93
CA SER A 55 -5.64 2.02 -3.82
C SER A 55 -4.43 2.73 -3.19
N GLY A 56 -3.81 3.63 -3.94
CA GLY A 56 -2.70 4.45 -3.45
C GLY A 56 -3.14 5.84 -3.04
N GLY A 57 -2.54 6.37 -1.98
CA GLY A 57 -2.61 7.80 -1.65
C GLY A 57 -2.18 8.67 -2.83
N GLY A 58 -2.85 9.81 -3.04
CA GLY A 58 -2.56 10.73 -4.15
C GLY A 58 -3.19 10.32 -5.49
N ALA A 59 -3.94 9.22 -5.56
CA ALA A 59 -4.65 8.81 -6.77
C ALA A 59 -5.65 9.87 -7.25
N GLU A 60 -6.32 10.61 -6.35
CA GLU A 60 -7.25 11.69 -6.71
C GLU A 60 -6.64 12.81 -7.55
N ILE A 61 -5.33 13.03 -7.42
CA ILE A 61 -4.60 14.13 -8.07
C ILE A 61 -3.49 13.64 -8.99
N ASP A 62 -3.45 12.34 -9.31
CA ASP A 62 -2.42 11.75 -10.18
C ASP A 62 -0.99 12.09 -9.69
N LEU A 63 -0.77 12.01 -8.37
CA LEU A 63 0.39 12.58 -7.65
C LEU A 63 1.77 12.11 -8.17
N ASP A 64 1.87 10.83 -8.53
CA ASP A 64 3.04 10.20 -9.14
C ASP A 64 2.60 9.11 -10.15
N ALA A 65 3.54 8.43 -10.82
CA ALA A 65 3.23 7.34 -11.75
C ALA A 65 2.41 6.20 -11.11
N LEU A 66 2.66 5.83 -9.86
CA LEU A 66 1.94 4.75 -9.18
C LEU A 66 0.50 5.17 -8.85
N ALA A 67 0.32 6.40 -8.38
CA ALA A 67 -0.97 7.03 -8.17
C ALA A 67 -1.80 7.08 -9.46
N LYS A 68 -1.17 7.41 -10.61
CA LYS A 68 -1.82 7.38 -11.93
C LYS A 68 -2.33 5.99 -12.29
N TRP A 69 -1.57 4.93 -12.02
CA TRP A 69 -2.04 3.57 -12.29
C TRP A 69 -3.23 3.20 -11.40
N HIS A 70 -3.16 3.54 -10.11
CA HIS A 70 -4.31 3.34 -9.22
C HIS A 70 -5.52 4.15 -9.66
N ARG A 71 -5.35 5.40 -10.10
CA ARG A 71 -6.43 6.26 -10.56
C ARG A 71 -7.06 5.77 -11.85
N ALA A 72 -6.29 5.19 -12.77
CA ALA A 72 -6.82 4.55 -13.97
C ALA A 72 -7.82 3.43 -13.62
N VAL A 73 -7.47 2.59 -12.65
CA VAL A 73 -8.35 1.52 -12.16
C VAL A 73 -9.57 2.09 -11.42
N GLU A 74 -9.40 3.14 -10.60
CA GLU A 74 -10.53 3.81 -9.93
C GLU A 74 -11.54 4.37 -10.94
N LYS A 75 -11.07 5.00 -12.02
CA LYS A 75 -11.94 5.51 -13.11
C LYS A 75 -12.71 4.38 -13.79
N GLU A 76 -12.09 3.23 -14.01
CA GLU A 76 -12.79 2.06 -14.56
C GLU A 76 -13.87 1.52 -13.60
N MET A 77 -13.57 1.46 -12.29
CA MET A 77 -14.56 1.09 -11.27
C MET A 77 -15.74 2.07 -11.24
N GLU A 78 -15.46 3.39 -11.29
CA GLU A 78 -16.47 4.45 -11.37
C GLU A 78 -17.39 4.27 -12.59
N GLN A 79 -16.82 3.88 -13.74
CA GLN A 79 -17.55 3.68 -15.00
C GLN A 79 -18.23 2.30 -15.12
N SER A 80 -17.88 1.36 -14.24
CA SER A 80 -18.36 -0.04 -14.33
C SER A 80 -19.86 -0.17 -14.11
N GLY A 81 -20.45 0.74 -13.33
CA GLY A 81 -21.82 0.66 -12.83
C GLY A 81 -21.98 -0.18 -11.54
N ILE A 82 -20.89 -0.70 -10.99
CA ILE A 82 -20.85 -1.42 -9.71
C ILE A 82 -20.57 -0.40 -8.59
N ALA A 83 -21.22 -0.53 -7.44
CA ALA A 83 -20.86 0.30 -6.28
C ALA A 83 -19.38 0.06 -5.93
N TYR A 84 -18.68 1.10 -5.47
CA TYR A 84 -17.25 1.01 -5.21
C TYR A 84 -16.85 1.64 -3.88
N THR A 85 -15.73 1.20 -3.32
CA THR A 85 -15.02 1.92 -2.26
C THR A 85 -13.52 1.90 -2.54
N PHE A 86 -12.86 3.05 -2.41
CA PHE A 86 -11.41 3.16 -2.57
C PHE A 86 -10.74 3.31 -1.22
N LEU A 87 -9.77 2.45 -0.93
CA LEU A 87 -8.88 2.55 0.23
C LEU A 87 -7.56 3.12 -0.24
N ARG A 88 -7.42 4.45 -0.25
CA ARG A 88 -6.20 5.13 -0.70
C ARG A 88 -5.19 5.16 0.44
N SER A 89 -4.37 4.13 0.51
CA SER A 89 -3.42 3.97 1.61
C SER A 89 -2.10 4.67 1.35
N ASN A 90 -1.49 5.18 2.41
CA ASN A 90 -0.10 5.60 2.44
C ASN A 90 0.86 4.38 2.42
N SER A 91 2.17 4.63 2.47
CA SER A 91 3.20 3.59 2.52
C SER A 91 3.01 2.63 3.70
N PHE A 92 3.32 1.34 3.50
CA PHE A 92 3.09 0.32 4.52
C PHE A 92 4.27 0.18 5.47
N MET A 93 4.00 0.03 6.77
CA MET A 93 5.01 -0.33 7.77
C MET A 93 5.68 -1.68 7.43
N GLN A 94 4.91 -2.60 6.84
CA GLN A 94 5.39 -3.91 6.40
C GLN A 94 6.51 -3.84 5.36
N ASN A 95 6.65 -2.73 4.62
CA ASN A 95 7.74 -2.57 3.66
C ASN A 95 9.11 -2.75 4.36
N LEU A 96 9.24 -2.28 5.60
CA LEU A 96 10.45 -2.45 6.39
C LEU A 96 10.67 -3.93 6.75
N SER A 97 9.65 -4.60 7.29
CA SER A 97 9.74 -6.00 7.73
C SER A 97 9.93 -7.00 6.58
N LYS A 98 9.41 -6.70 5.39
CA LYS A 98 9.40 -7.62 4.24
C LYS A 98 10.52 -7.35 3.24
N PHE A 99 10.86 -6.09 2.99
CA PHE A 99 11.84 -5.75 1.95
C PHE A 99 13.17 -5.26 2.54
N ASN A 100 13.16 -4.52 3.65
CA ASN A 100 14.40 -4.00 4.26
C ASN A 100 14.97 -4.86 5.39
N SER A 101 14.24 -5.87 5.85
CA SER A 101 14.64 -6.63 7.05
C SER A 101 16.00 -7.31 6.92
N HIS A 102 16.38 -7.77 5.73
CA HIS A 102 17.71 -8.34 5.49
C HIS A 102 18.82 -7.32 5.72
N THR A 103 18.77 -6.12 5.14
CA THR A 103 19.79 -5.10 5.38
C THR A 103 19.78 -4.60 6.82
N ILE A 104 18.61 -4.55 7.45
CA ILE A 104 18.50 -4.16 8.86
C ILE A 104 19.24 -5.18 9.74
N ARG A 105 19.03 -6.48 9.51
CA ARG A 105 19.71 -7.54 10.27
C ARG A 105 21.21 -7.57 9.99
N ASP A 106 21.60 -7.48 8.71
CA ASP A 106 22.98 -7.74 8.29
C ASP A 106 23.88 -6.50 8.44
N HIS A 107 23.33 -5.31 8.19
CA HIS A 107 24.09 -4.05 8.17
C HIS A 107 23.70 -3.09 9.31
N GLY A 108 22.65 -3.38 10.07
CA GLY A 108 22.10 -2.42 11.03
C GLY A 108 21.53 -1.17 10.35
N ALA A 109 21.05 -1.28 9.11
CA ALA A 109 20.56 -0.12 8.36
C ALA A 109 19.50 -0.46 7.31
N PHE A 110 18.69 0.55 6.98
CA PHE A 110 17.86 0.56 5.78
C PHE A 110 18.11 1.83 4.96
N TYR A 111 17.87 1.71 3.66
CA TYR A 111 18.31 2.67 2.65
C TYR A 111 17.13 3.11 1.81
N ALA A 112 16.94 4.42 1.65
CA ALA A 112 15.98 4.98 0.69
C ALA A 112 16.40 6.40 0.28
N PRO A 113 16.01 6.89 -0.90
CA PRO A 113 16.47 8.19 -1.42
C PRO A 113 15.51 9.35 -1.09
N HIS A 114 14.90 9.37 0.11
CA HIS A 114 13.87 10.35 0.47
C HIS A 114 14.33 11.40 1.49
N GLY A 115 15.62 11.47 1.85
CA GLY A 115 16.16 12.43 2.81
C GLY A 115 15.36 12.47 4.12
N ASP A 116 15.07 13.68 4.60
CA ASP A 116 14.25 13.93 5.80
C ASP A 116 12.74 13.94 5.52
N GLY A 117 12.31 13.57 4.31
CA GLY A 117 10.91 13.44 3.94
C GLY A 117 10.16 12.52 4.90
N LYS A 118 8.96 12.93 5.29
CA LYS A 118 8.11 12.19 6.22
C LYS A 118 6.96 11.50 5.49
N SER A 119 6.58 10.33 5.95
CA SER A 119 5.37 9.65 5.53
C SER A 119 4.58 9.15 6.73
N ALA A 120 3.25 9.23 6.64
CA ALA A 120 2.35 8.67 7.63
C ALA A 120 2.11 7.18 7.36
N TYR A 121 3.15 6.37 7.61
CA TYR A 121 3.17 4.93 7.34
C TYR A 121 2.01 4.23 8.05
N ILE A 122 1.27 3.39 7.33
CA ILE A 122 0.12 2.65 7.85
C ILE A 122 0.45 1.18 8.02
N ASP A 123 -0.11 0.56 9.06
CA ASP A 123 -0.06 -0.89 9.23
C ASP A 123 -1.06 -1.58 8.28
N ALA A 124 -0.61 -2.54 7.47
CA ALA A 124 -1.49 -3.33 6.61
C ALA A 124 -2.61 -4.06 7.38
N ARG A 125 -2.44 -4.33 8.68
CA ARG A 125 -3.47 -4.89 9.55
C ARG A 125 -4.63 -3.91 9.75
N ASP A 126 -4.36 -2.61 9.82
CA ASP A 126 -5.40 -1.58 9.94
C ASP A 126 -6.19 -1.44 8.62
N ILE A 127 -5.50 -1.52 7.49
CA ILE A 127 -6.12 -1.56 6.15
C ILE A 127 -7.05 -2.76 6.04
N ALA A 128 -6.61 -3.93 6.51
CA ALA A 128 -7.43 -5.15 6.49
C ALA A 128 -8.68 -5.02 7.37
N GLN A 129 -8.56 -4.40 8.56
CA GLN A 129 -9.71 -4.12 9.43
C GLN A 129 -10.69 -3.14 8.77
N VAL A 130 -10.20 -2.05 8.17
CA VAL A 130 -11.05 -1.12 7.41
C VAL A 130 -11.75 -1.82 6.24
N GLY A 131 -11.02 -2.65 5.49
CA GLY A 131 -11.57 -3.46 4.42
C GLY A 131 -12.66 -4.41 4.90
N TYR A 132 -12.45 -5.06 6.04
CA TYR A 132 -13.46 -5.92 6.68
C TYR A 132 -14.73 -5.13 7.01
N ARG A 133 -14.61 -4.00 7.73
CA ARG A 133 -15.74 -3.12 8.08
C ARG A 133 -16.55 -2.74 6.85
N ILE A 134 -15.89 -2.28 5.79
CA ILE A 134 -16.55 -1.86 4.55
C ILE A 134 -17.28 -3.00 3.84
N LEU A 135 -16.75 -4.22 3.90
CA LEU A 135 -17.42 -5.39 3.33
C LEU A 135 -18.64 -5.81 4.17
N THR A 136 -18.59 -5.65 5.49
CA THR A 136 -19.64 -6.16 6.40
C THR A 136 -20.69 -5.13 6.81
N GLU A 137 -20.42 -3.85 6.63
CA GLU A 137 -21.28 -2.74 7.04
C GLU A 137 -21.81 -1.95 5.82
N GLU A 138 -22.86 -1.17 6.02
CA GLU A 138 -23.51 -0.37 4.98
C GLU A 138 -23.07 1.10 5.03
N GLY A 139 -23.25 1.83 3.93
CA GLY A 139 -22.97 3.28 3.87
C GLY A 139 -21.58 3.65 3.31
N HIS A 140 -20.81 2.66 2.89
CA HIS A 140 -19.46 2.85 2.32
C HIS A 140 -19.45 2.90 0.79
N GLN A 141 -20.60 2.72 0.14
CA GLN A 141 -20.72 2.75 -1.32
C GLN A 141 -20.39 4.14 -1.87
N ASN A 142 -19.63 4.14 -2.96
CA ASN A 142 -19.20 5.32 -3.71
C ASN A 142 -18.38 6.30 -2.85
N LYS A 143 -17.56 5.75 -1.94
CA LYS A 143 -16.66 6.50 -1.06
C LYS A 143 -15.19 6.24 -1.39
N ALA A 144 -14.35 7.19 -1.02
CA ALA A 144 -12.90 7.04 -1.02
C ALA A 144 -12.37 7.47 0.35
N TYR A 145 -11.54 6.62 0.96
CA TYR A 145 -10.94 6.87 2.26
C TYR A 145 -9.42 6.96 2.10
N TYR A 146 -8.83 8.07 2.54
CA TYR A 146 -7.39 8.19 2.67
C TYR A 146 -6.97 7.55 3.99
N LEU A 147 -6.13 6.51 3.94
CA LEU A 147 -5.72 5.73 5.10
C LEU A 147 -4.23 5.96 5.39
N SER A 148 -3.93 6.36 6.62
CA SER A 148 -2.56 6.58 7.10
C SER A 148 -2.37 5.97 8.49
N GLY A 149 -1.12 5.89 8.95
CA GLY A 149 -0.83 5.74 10.38
C GLY A 149 -1.19 7.02 11.16
N PRO A 150 -1.03 7.00 12.49
CA PRO A 150 -1.42 8.11 13.37
C PRO A 150 -0.44 9.30 13.36
N GLU A 151 0.71 9.14 12.72
CA GLU A 151 1.80 10.12 12.75
C GLU A 151 2.65 10.04 11.48
N ALA A 152 3.32 11.14 11.13
CA ALA A 152 4.25 11.18 10.01
C ALA A 152 5.69 11.13 10.50
N LEU A 153 6.45 10.15 9.99
CA LEU A 153 7.81 9.86 10.43
C LEU A 153 8.79 9.95 9.28
N SER A 154 9.97 10.50 9.57
CA SER A 154 11.15 10.43 8.72
C SER A 154 11.84 9.06 8.87
N GLY A 155 12.73 8.72 7.94
CA GLY A 155 13.55 7.52 8.05
C GLY A 155 14.40 7.50 9.33
N ALA A 156 14.95 8.64 9.76
CA ALA A 156 15.72 8.74 10.98
C ALA A 156 14.87 8.46 12.24
N GLU A 157 13.65 8.97 12.30
CA GLU A 157 12.71 8.68 13.40
C GLU A 157 12.33 7.20 13.45
N ILE A 158 12.02 6.59 12.29
CA ILE A 158 11.78 5.13 12.19
C ILE A 158 12.98 4.34 12.70
N ALA A 159 14.21 4.71 12.31
CA ALA A 159 15.41 4.04 12.74
C ALA A 159 15.60 4.08 14.27
N ASN A 160 15.27 5.21 14.91
CA ASN A 160 15.31 5.35 16.36
C ASN A 160 14.26 4.47 17.07
N ILE A 161 13.03 4.41 16.53
CA ILE A 161 11.97 3.55 17.06
C ILE A 161 12.36 2.08 16.95
N LEU A 162 12.84 1.64 15.78
CA LEU A 162 13.34 0.28 15.58
C LEU A 162 14.51 -0.04 16.50
N SER A 163 15.43 0.91 16.70
CA SER A 163 16.57 0.72 17.61
C SER A 163 16.11 0.50 19.06
N SER A 164 15.12 1.28 19.49
CA SER A 164 14.54 1.18 20.83
C SER A 164 13.81 -0.15 21.03
N ALA A 165 13.03 -0.60 20.05
CA ALA A 165 12.27 -1.85 20.11
C ALA A 165 13.16 -3.11 20.07
N THR A 166 14.28 -3.05 19.33
CA THR A 166 15.17 -4.20 19.12
C THR A 166 16.35 -4.24 20.08
N GLY A 167 16.71 -3.12 20.70
CA GLY A 167 17.93 -2.97 21.49
C GLY A 167 19.23 -2.96 20.65
N LYS A 168 19.13 -2.93 19.31
CA LYS A 168 20.28 -2.82 18.39
C LYS A 168 20.30 -1.44 17.75
N ILE A 169 21.49 -0.93 17.41
CA ILE A 169 21.60 0.35 16.68
C ILE A 169 21.20 0.10 15.23
N ILE A 170 20.09 0.72 14.80
CA ILE A 170 19.59 0.70 13.43
C ILE A 170 19.67 2.12 12.87
N LYS A 171 20.15 2.26 11.63
CA LYS A 171 20.29 3.56 10.95
C LYS A 171 19.45 3.64 9.69
N TYR A 172 18.94 4.83 9.43
CA TYR A 172 18.48 5.21 8.11
C TYR A 172 19.64 5.84 7.34
N VAL A 173 19.79 5.47 6.07
CA VAL A 173 20.79 6.03 5.17
C VAL A 173 20.09 6.60 3.93
N ASP A 174 20.12 7.93 3.80
CA ASP A 174 19.71 8.61 2.57
C ASP A 174 20.73 8.31 1.48
N VAL A 175 20.32 7.53 0.48
CA VAL A 175 21.19 7.13 -0.64
C VAL A 175 20.94 8.02 -1.86
N PRO A 176 21.95 8.26 -2.70
CA PRO A 176 21.74 8.90 -3.99
C PRO A 176 20.69 8.13 -4.81
N VAL A 177 19.84 8.86 -5.54
CA VAL A 177 18.79 8.30 -6.41
C VAL A 177 19.34 7.23 -7.36
N GLU A 178 20.52 7.46 -7.95
CA GLU A 178 21.15 6.49 -8.85
C GLU A 178 21.60 5.19 -8.15
N ALA A 179 22.00 5.27 -6.88
CA ALA A 179 22.32 4.08 -6.10
C ALA A 179 21.05 3.29 -5.75
N ALA A 180 19.96 3.97 -5.38
CA ALA A 180 18.67 3.34 -5.17
C ALA A 180 18.15 2.67 -6.44
N ARG A 181 18.26 3.35 -7.59
CA ARG A 181 17.94 2.82 -8.92
C ARG A 181 18.69 1.53 -9.23
N ALA A 182 20.02 1.57 -9.11
CA ALA A 182 20.87 0.40 -9.38
C ALA A 182 20.55 -0.77 -8.44
N SER A 183 20.27 -0.49 -7.16
CA SER A 183 19.87 -1.50 -6.19
C SER A 183 18.55 -2.18 -6.57
N MET A 184 17.51 -1.40 -6.90
CA MET A 184 16.21 -1.95 -7.30
C MET A 184 16.28 -2.75 -8.60
N GLN A 185 17.07 -2.29 -9.58
CA GLN A 185 17.34 -3.04 -10.81
C GLN A 185 18.09 -4.34 -10.53
N GLY A 186 19.10 -4.31 -9.64
CA GLY A 186 19.83 -5.50 -9.19
C GLY A 186 18.95 -6.52 -8.48
N ALA A 187 17.88 -6.07 -7.81
CA ALA A 187 16.84 -6.92 -7.23
C ALA A 187 15.82 -7.46 -8.26
N GLY A 188 16.00 -7.19 -9.55
CA GLY A 188 15.16 -7.72 -10.63
C GLY A 188 13.88 -6.91 -10.91
N MET A 189 13.73 -5.71 -10.33
CA MET A 189 12.59 -4.85 -10.64
C MET A 189 12.68 -4.30 -12.07
N SER A 190 11.56 -4.32 -12.80
CA SER A 190 11.50 -3.72 -14.14
C SER A 190 11.73 -2.21 -14.09
N ALA A 191 12.27 -1.64 -15.17
CA ALA A 191 12.56 -0.20 -15.25
C ALA A 191 11.34 0.68 -14.93
N GLN A 192 10.14 0.29 -15.41
CA GLN A 192 8.90 1.01 -15.16
C GLN A 192 8.55 1.09 -13.66
N ILE A 193 8.77 0.00 -12.92
CA ILE A 193 8.52 -0.04 -11.46
C ILE A 193 9.57 0.78 -10.72
N VAL A 194 10.83 0.71 -11.16
CA VAL A 194 11.93 1.49 -10.57
C VAL A 194 11.67 2.99 -10.73
N GLU A 195 11.29 3.47 -11.93
CA GLU A 195 10.95 4.90 -12.10
C GLU A 195 9.77 5.32 -11.23
N GLY A 196 8.71 4.49 -11.16
CA GLY A 196 7.54 4.81 -10.34
C GLY A 196 7.87 4.92 -8.85
N LEU A 197 8.70 4.02 -8.33
CA LEU A 197 9.16 4.08 -6.93
C LEU A 197 10.07 5.28 -6.67
N LEU A 198 10.95 5.64 -7.61
CA LEU A 198 11.82 6.82 -7.47
C LEU A 198 11.03 8.13 -7.52
N GLU A 199 10.01 8.23 -8.38
CA GLU A 199 9.08 9.35 -8.39
C GLU A 199 8.33 9.42 -7.05
N HIS A 200 7.86 8.29 -6.52
CA HIS A 200 7.20 8.23 -5.22
C HIS A 200 8.12 8.68 -4.07
N TYR A 201 9.39 8.26 -4.05
CA TYR A 201 10.36 8.74 -3.06
C TYR A 201 10.62 10.24 -3.19
N GLN A 202 10.63 10.79 -4.41
CA GLN A 202 10.74 12.23 -4.61
C GLN A 202 9.53 12.99 -4.05
N VAL A 203 8.32 12.46 -4.25
CA VAL A 203 7.07 12.99 -3.66
C VAL A 203 7.12 12.95 -2.13
N MET A 204 7.61 11.85 -1.55
CA MET A 204 7.84 11.72 -0.11
C MET A 204 8.84 12.74 0.40
N LYS A 205 9.96 12.94 -0.31
CA LYS A 205 10.99 13.94 0.02
C LYS A 205 10.44 15.37 0.01
N LEU A 206 9.46 15.66 -0.84
CA LEU A 206 8.77 16.94 -0.92
C LEU A 206 7.65 17.10 0.14
N GLY A 207 7.37 16.07 0.95
CA GLY A 207 6.45 16.12 2.09
C GLY A 207 4.98 15.83 1.75
N TYR A 208 4.65 15.46 0.51
CA TYR A 208 3.27 15.18 0.10
C TYR A 208 2.68 13.91 0.75
N THR A 209 3.51 13.06 1.33
CA THR A 209 3.07 11.82 2.01
C THR A 209 2.92 11.97 3.52
N ALA A 210 3.14 13.16 4.09
CA ALA A 210 3.13 13.40 5.53
C ALA A 210 1.71 13.62 6.12
N GLN A 211 0.68 13.65 5.28
CA GLN A 211 -0.69 13.85 5.74
C GLN A 211 -1.14 12.67 6.63
N VAL A 212 -1.66 13.01 7.81
CA VAL A 212 -2.31 12.07 8.74
C VAL A 212 -3.83 12.17 8.57
N SER A 213 -4.50 11.02 8.63
CA SER A 213 -5.93 10.86 8.48
C SER A 213 -6.54 10.17 9.70
N SER A 214 -7.72 10.62 10.13
CA SER A 214 -8.54 9.97 11.16
C SER A 214 -9.38 8.81 10.61
N ALA A 215 -9.35 8.53 9.30
CA ALA A 215 -10.27 7.58 8.67
C ALA A 215 -10.21 6.16 9.27
N VAL A 216 -9.04 5.70 9.71
CA VAL A 216 -8.90 4.41 10.39
C VAL A 216 -9.67 4.42 11.72
N GLU A 217 -9.52 5.47 12.53
CA GLU A 217 -10.21 5.64 13.80
C GLU A 217 -11.73 5.78 13.62
N GLU A 218 -12.15 6.56 12.64
CA GLU A 218 -13.57 6.78 12.33
C GLU A 218 -14.29 5.50 11.87
N ILE A 219 -13.60 4.62 11.13
CA ILE A 219 -14.19 3.39 10.58
C ILE A 219 -14.05 2.22 11.57
N ASN A 220 -12.90 2.05 12.21
CA ASN A 220 -12.66 0.91 13.10
C ASN A 220 -13.12 1.16 14.54
N GLY A 221 -13.31 2.42 14.93
CA GLY A 221 -13.55 2.84 16.32
C GLY A 221 -12.30 2.76 17.20
N GLN A 222 -11.12 2.55 16.60
CA GLN A 222 -9.83 2.43 17.27
C GLN A 222 -8.77 3.18 16.46
N LYS A 223 -7.85 3.86 17.16
CA LYS A 223 -6.74 4.56 16.52
C LYS A 223 -5.91 3.60 15.65
N ALA A 224 -5.37 4.14 14.56
CA ALA A 224 -4.37 3.44 13.77
C ALA A 224 -3.18 3.04 14.64
N THR A 225 -2.60 1.88 14.33
CA THR A 225 -1.41 1.34 14.98
C THR A 225 -0.26 2.34 14.81
N CYS A 226 0.36 2.78 15.92
CA CYS A 226 1.55 3.63 15.85
C CYS A 226 2.79 2.82 15.49
N PHE A 227 3.85 3.49 15.07
CA PHE A 227 5.02 2.77 14.56
C PHE A 227 5.77 2.01 15.67
N GLU A 228 5.74 2.49 16.91
CA GLU A 228 6.30 1.79 18.08
C GLU A 228 5.63 0.45 18.32
N ASP A 229 4.29 0.41 18.29
CA ASP A 229 3.53 -0.83 18.50
C ASP A 229 3.81 -1.84 17.38
N PHE A 230 3.89 -1.37 16.13
CA PHE A 230 4.31 -2.19 15.01
C PHE A 230 5.73 -2.73 15.19
N ALA A 231 6.70 -1.87 15.52
CA ALA A 231 8.10 -2.23 15.72
C ALA A 231 8.27 -3.27 16.83
N GLN A 232 7.52 -3.13 17.93
CA GLN A 232 7.51 -4.07 19.04
C GLN A 232 6.93 -5.43 18.64
N ALA A 233 5.86 -5.44 17.84
CA ALA A 233 5.20 -6.65 17.38
C ALA A 233 6.04 -7.42 16.33
N GLU A 234 6.75 -6.72 15.45
CA GLU A 234 7.54 -7.30 14.35
C GLU A 234 9.04 -7.34 14.65
N LYS A 235 9.47 -7.09 15.89
CA LYS A 235 10.90 -6.96 16.25
C LYS A 235 11.79 -8.11 15.76
N GLU A 236 11.27 -9.33 15.75
CA GLU A 236 11.99 -10.54 15.30
C GLU A 236 12.33 -10.50 13.82
N ALA A 237 11.61 -9.74 13.00
CA ALA A 237 11.97 -9.52 11.61
C ALA A 237 13.28 -8.72 11.48
N PHE A 238 13.59 -7.87 12.45
CA PHE A 238 14.68 -6.90 12.41
C PHE A 238 15.93 -7.34 13.18
N VAL A 239 15.85 -8.43 13.95
CA VAL A 239 17.01 -9.00 14.65
C VAL A 239 17.41 -10.34 14.02
N GLY A 240 18.70 -10.45 13.68
CA GLY A 240 19.38 -11.73 13.44
C GLY A 240 20.12 -12.21 14.67
#